data_AF-A0A523NHS3-F1
#
_entry.id   AF-A0A523NHS3-F1
#
_cell.length_a   1.000
_cell.length_b   1.000
_cell.length_c   1.000
_cell.angle_alpha   90.00
_cell.angle_beta   90.00
_cell.angle_gamma   90.00
#
_symmetry.space_group_name_H-M   'P 1'
#
loop_
_entity.id
_entity.type
_entity.pdbx_description
1 polymer ?
#
loop_
_entity_poly.entity_id
_entity_poly.type
_entity_poly.pdbx_seq_one_letter_code
_entity_poly.pdbx_strand_id
1 'polypeptide(L)'
;MDKTSQKGVALKSWIRDRVVFLAMIIFTSGAAMYIGSSKIFSPDSIWLHPVKEFCLLVSMIGVVSLGYELFLRELTFSQYKEALQEIVNPHAVRLGIQGIYKNRSELGQAHTFQKLFKKVKHEIFIGGTSLLSISTGSSELLREKVMSGVNVKLLLMDPQSEVVKLIMAQGGGKKTFFNEIKTSILLLQKLQEEIDESTSPNNGKLIIHTYQSIPSHSFISLDASESSGIIVADIGPYLGNNRPRPSMTMINKKGGLFDYYRDLNDALWEGSQPLKTEAQQLAGLKTRTQVFASGLETEYFDAQTEAWKPASICEGNDQWQGIKGSLWVWIREHITLEEAKTGSKNKFRLTFDIPPGKASSVGRAELFVRSDDTCHITVNDVSIRQEYGGAEYPDPFIIDFDKYLRDGTNTVTFEVINYAMPNVTSPEDNPTGLIYRLHLEMPES
;
A
#
# COMPACT_ATOMS: atom_id res chain seq x y z
N MET A 1 1.28 -16.27 12.81
CA MET A 1 0.33 -16.95 11.89
C MET A 1 -0.22 -18.17 12.60
N ASP A 2 -1.49 -18.14 12.98
CA ASP A 2 -2.16 -19.17 13.77
C ASP A 2 -2.49 -20.42 12.93
N LYS A 3 -1.72 -21.49 13.11
CA LYS A 3 -1.95 -22.83 12.53
C LYS A 3 -3.28 -23.47 12.96
N THR A 4 -3.98 -22.91 13.94
CA THR A 4 -5.23 -23.41 14.51
C THR A 4 -6.47 -23.02 13.70
N SER A 5 -6.50 -21.83 13.09
CA SER A 5 -7.65 -21.35 12.30
C SER A 5 -7.81 -22.10 10.98
N GLN A 6 -6.70 -22.34 10.26
CA GLN A 6 -6.71 -23.10 9.00
C GLN A 6 -7.17 -24.56 9.17
N LYS A 7 -6.83 -25.20 10.30
CA LYS A 7 -7.25 -26.58 10.60
C LYS A 7 -8.77 -26.70 10.76
N GLY A 8 -9.42 -25.71 11.38
CA GLY A 8 -10.88 -25.73 11.59
C GLY A 8 -11.69 -25.59 10.30
N VAL A 9 -11.24 -24.70 9.39
CA VAL A 9 -11.88 -24.50 8.08
C VAL A 9 -11.69 -25.71 7.16
N ALA A 10 -10.47 -26.29 7.14
CA ALA A 10 -10.16 -27.48 6.35
C ALA A 10 -10.92 -28.73 6.82
N LEU A 11 -11.12 -28.90 8.13
CA LEU A 11 -11.91 -30.02 8.66
C LEU A 11 -13.39 -29.88 8.30
N LYS A 12 -13.94 -28.66 8.35
CA LYS A 12 -15.35 -28.40 8.03
C LYS A 12 -15.66 -28.61 6.54
N SER A 13 -14.78 -28.16 5.63
CA SER A 13 -14.93 -28.45 4.19
C SER A 13 -14.80 -29.94 3.90
N TRP A 14 -13.85 -30.62 4.55
CA TRP A 14 -13.63 -32.05 4.37
C TRP A 14 -14.82 -32.92 4.82
N ILE A 15 -15.47 -32.58 5.93
CA ILE A 15 -16.69 -33.27 6.38
C ILE A 15 -17.84 -33.04 5.39
N ARG A 16 -18.03 -31.80 4.94
CA ARG A 16 -19.08 -31.44 3.97
C ARG A 16 -18.93 -32.24 2.69
N ASP A 17 -17.73 -32.28 2.12
CA ASP A 17 -17.48 -32.93 0.84
C ASP A 17 -17.74 -34.45 0.94
N ARG A 18 -17.46 -35.07 2.09
CA ARG A 18 -17.79 -36.49 2.35
C ARG A 18 -19.28 -36.75 2.50
N VAL A 19 -20.02 -35.86 3.17
CA VAL A 19 -21.49 -36.01 3.33
C VAL A 19 -22.20 -35.81 1.99
N VAL A 20 -21.79 -34.82 1.19
CA VAL A 20 -22.33 -34.60 -0.17
C VAL A 20 -22.01 -35.79 -1.07
N PHE A 21 -20.78 -36.31 -1.01
CA PHE A 21 -20.38 -37.49 -1.76
C PHE A 21 -21.19 -38.73 -1.37
N LEU A 22 -21.41 -38.95 -0.07
CA LEU A 22 -22.24 -40.05 0.42
C LEU A 22 -23.70 -39.92 -0.04
N ALA A 23 -24.29 -38.73 0.04
CA ALA A 23 -25.65 -38.47 -0.45
C ALA A 23 -25.78 -38.74 -1.96
N MET A 24 -24.76 -38.37 -2.74
CA MET A 24 -24.69 -38.64 -4.18
C MET A 24 -24.57 -40.14 -4.48
N ILE A 25 -23.80 -40.90 -3.70
CA ILE A 25 -23.71 -42.36 -3.83
C ILE A 25 -25.05 -43.02 -3.51
N ILE A 26 -25.71 -42.61 -2.42
CA ILE A 26 -27.02 -43.15 -2.02
C ILE A 26 -28.06 -42.88 -3.11
N PHE A 27 -28.06 -41.66 -3.66
CA PHE A 27 -28.95 -41.30 -4.77
C PHE A 27 -28.70 -42.15 -6.03
N THR A 28 -27.45 -42.20 -6.49
CA THR A 28 -27.06 -42.88 -7.73
C THR A 28 -27.23 -44.40 -7.63
N SER A 29 -26.90 -45.00 -6.48
CA SER A 29 -27.13 -46.42 -6.23
C SER A 29 -28.62 -46.77 -6.18
N GLY A 30 -29.45 -45.98 -5.49
CA GLY A 30 -30.90 -46.16 -5.47
C GLY A 30 -31.52 -46.04 -6.88
N ALA A 31 -31.12 -45.02 -7.65
CA ALA A 31 -31.60 -44.83 -9.02
C ALA A 31 -31.14 -45.95 -9.97
N ALA A 32 -29.88 -46.38 -9.87
CA ALA A 32 -29.34 -47.46 -10.69
C ALA A 32 -30.01 -48.80 -10.38
N MET A 33 -30.27 -49.11 -9.11
CA MET A 33 -30.99 -50.32 -8.73
C MET A 33 -32.48 -50.26 -9.12
N TYR A 34 -33.11 -49.08 -9.05
CA TYR A 34 -34.47 -48.88 -9.52
C TYR A 34 -34.60 -49.20 -11.02
N ILE A 35 -33.70 -48.64 -11.84
CA ILE A 35 -33.67 -48.86 -13.30
C ILE A 35 -33.23 -50.30 -13.63
N GLY A 36 -32.27 -50.84 -12.88
CA GLY A 36 -31.70 -52.18 -13.08
C GLY A 36 -32.60 -53.33 -12.64
N SER A 37 -33.51 -53.09 -11.69
CA SER A 37 -34.40 -54.13 -11.15
C SER A 37 -35.28 -54.78 -12.23
N SER A 38 -35.68 -54.05 -13.28
CA SER A 38 -36.43 -54.60 -14.42
C SER A 38 -35.61 -55.47 -15.37
N LYS A 39 -34.27 -55.47 -15.25
CA LYS A 39 -33.40 -56.40 -16.00
C LYS A 39 -33.13 -57.68 -15.21
N ILE A 40 -33.29 -57.65 -13.88
CA ILE A 40 -32.93 -58.75 -12.98
C ILE A 40 -34.17 -59.58 -12.61
N PHE A 41 -35.33 -58.95 -12.45
CA PHE A 41 -36.58 -59.62 -12.13
C PHE A 41 -37.53 -59.62 -13.34
N SER A 42 -38.14 -60.77 -13.61
CA SER A 42 -39.20 -60.89 -14.63
C SER A 42 -40.40 -60.00 -14.30
N PRO A 43 -41.14 -59.50 -15.31
CA PRO A 43 -42.29 -58.61 -15.11
C PRO A 43 -43.36 -59.16 -14.16
N ASP A 44 -43.52 -60.49 -14.11
CA ASP A 44 -44.52 -61.17 -13.28
C ASP A 44 -44.00 -61.53 -11.87
N SER A 45 -42.79 -61.09 -11.51
CA SER A 45 -42.21 -61.36 -10.19
C SER A 45 -42.89 -60.52 -9.11
N ILE A 46 -43.41 -61.19 -8.08
CA ILE A 46 -43.96 -60.57 -6.87
C ILE A 46 -42.96 -59.66 -6.14
N TRP A 47 -41.65 -59.82 -6.39
CA TRP A 47 -40.58 -59.04 -5.75
C TRP A 47 -40.18 -57.78 -6.51
N LEU A 48 -40.61 -57.63 -7.77
CA LEU A 48 -40.21 -56.49 -8.61
C LEU A 48 -40.74 -55.16 -8.02
N HIS A 49 -42.00 -55.13 -7.60
CA HIS A 49 -42.64 -53.93 -7.06
C HIS A 49 -42.05 -53.50 -5.71
N PRO A 50 -41.93 -54.38 -4.69
CA PRO A 50 -41.31 -54.03 -3.41
C PRO A 50 -39.87 -53.53 -3.55
N VAL A 51 -39.06 -54.15 -4.41
CA VAL A 51 -37.67 -53.75 -4.63
C VAL A 51 -37.60 -52.37 -5.29
N LYS A 52 -38.46 -52.10 -6.27
CA LYS A 52 -38.54 -50.78 -6.90
C LYS A 52 -38.94 -49.68 -5.93
N GLU A 53 -39.96 -49.91 -5.11
CA GLU A 53 -40.41 -48.94 -4.10
C GLU A 53 -39.31 -48.67 -3.07
N PHE A 54 -38.60 -49.71 -2.63
CA PHE A 54 -37.46 -49.56 -1.72
C PHE A 54 -36.31 -48.76 -2.35
N CYS A 55 -35.92 -49.07 -3.59
CA CYS A 55 -34.88 -48.34 -4.30
C CYS A 55 -35.25 -46.87 -4.56
N LEU A 56 -36.51 -46.60 -4.86
CA LEU A 56 -37.04 -45.24 -5.02
C LEU A 56 -36.98 -44.46 -3.71
N LEU A 57 -37.34 -45.10 -2.58
CA LEU A 57 -37.22 -44.51 -1.25
C LEU A 57 -35.77 -44.16 -0.90
N VAL A 58 -34.83 -45.08 -1.16
CA VAL A 58 -33.38 -44.84 -0.98
C VAL A 58 -32.89 -43.66 -1.84
N SER A 59 -33.32 -43.60 -3.10
CA SER A 59 -32.97 -42.49 -3.99
C SER A 59 -33.54 -41.16 -3.48
N MET A 60 -34.78 -41.14 -3.00
CA MET A 60 -35.43 -39.95 -2.44
C MET A 60 -34.73 -39.44 -1.18
N ILE A 61 -34.26 -40.35 -0.30
CA ILE A 61 -33.41 -39.99 0.86
C ILE A 61 -32.13 -39.28 0.39
N GLY A 62 -31.51 -39.76 -0.69
CA GLY A 62 -30.33 -39.13 -1.30
C GLY A 62 -30.63 -37.70 -1.78
N VAL A 63 -31.73 -37.48 -2.49
CA VAL A 63 -32.14 -36.15 -2.98
C VAL A 63 -32.42 -35.17 -1.83
N VAL A 64 -33.19 -35.60 -0.82
CA VAL A 64 -33.52 -34.75 0.33
C VAL A 64 -32.26 -34.39 1.12
N SER A 65 -31.36 -35.35 1.33
CA SER A 65 -30.08 -35.12 2.03
C SER A 65 -29.18 -34.15 1.26
N LEU A 66 -29.15 -34.26 -0.07
CA LEU A 66 -28.39 -33.38 -0.94
C LEU A 66 -28.96 -31.95 -0.94
N GLY A 67 -30.29 -31.81 -1.01
CA GLY A 67 -30.97 -30.51 -0.90
C GLY A 67 -30.75 -29.85 0.46
N TYR A 68 -30.75 -30.63 1.54
CA TYR A 68 -30.48 -30.12 2.89
C TYR A 68 -29.04 -29.58 3.01
N GLU A 69 -28.03 -30.33 2.57
CA GLU A 69 -26.64 -29.90 2.69
C GLU A 69 -26.27 -28.74 1.75
N LEU A 70 -26.85 -28.70 0.55
CA LEU A 70 -26.53 -27.66 -0.44
C LEU A 70 -27.27 -26.33 -0.19
N PHE A 71 -28.50 -26.37 0.31
CA PHE A 71 -29.33 -25.15 0.40
C PHE A 71 -29.75 -24.82 1.82
N LEU A 72 -30.40 -25.76 2.51
CA LEU A 72 -30.99 -25.47 3.80
C LEU A 72 -29.92 -25.20 4.85
N ARG A 73 -28.85 -26.00 4.89
CA ARG A 73 -27.80 -25.83 5.90
C ARG A 73 -27.12 -24.48 5.82
N GLU A 74 -26.85 -23.96 4.63
CA GLU A 74 -26.20 -22.66 4.47
C GLU A 74 -27.13 -21.50 4.85
N LEU A 75 -28.39 -21.54 4.41
CA LEU A 75 -29.41 -20.57 4.82
C LEU A 75 -29.66 -20.58 6.32
N THR A 76 -29.84 -21.76 6.91
CA THR A 76 -30.11 -21.91 8.35
C THR A 76 -28.88 -21.49 9.15
N PHE A 77 -27.66 -21.83 8.73
CA PHE A 77 -26.45 -21.44 9.44
C PHE A 77 -26.19 -19.94 9.36
N SER A 78 -26.49 -19.27 8.24
CA SER A 78 -26.38 -17.81 8.13
C SER A 78 -27.37 -17.12 9.08
N GLN A 79 -28.63 -17.55 9.06
CA GLN A 79 -29.67 -17.00 9.94
C GLN A 79 -29.37 -17.27 11.42
N TYR A 80 -28.96 -18.49 11.77
CA TYR A 80 -28.54 -18.81 13.14
C TYR A 80 -27.33 -18.00 13.56
N LYS A 81 -26.34 -17.77 12.68
CA LYS A 81 -25.15 -16.98 13.00
C LYS A 81 -25.49 -15.51 13.22
N GLU A 82 -26.36 -14.93 12.41
CA GLU A 82 -26.85 -13.55 12.60
C GLU A 82 -27.62 -13.43 13.92
N ALA A 83 -28.54 -14.35 14.20
CA ALA A 83 -29.28 -14.38 15.46
C ALA A 83 -28.34 -14.62 16.67
N LEU A 84 -27.33 -15.49 16.54
CA LEU A 84 -26.34 -15.71 17.60
C LEU A 84 -25.46 -14.48 17.81
N GLN A 85 -25.07 -13.77 16.75
CA GLN A 85 -24.30 -12.53 16.88
C GLN A 85 -25.12 -11.44 17.58
N GLU A 86 -26.42 -11.36 17.30
CA GLU A 86 -27.35 -10.47 18.00
C GLU A 86 -27.50 -10.83 19.49
N ILE A 87 -27.53 -12.12 19.83
CA ILE A 87 -27.62 -12.60 21.22
C ILE A 87 -26.29 -12.44 21.97
N VAL A 88 -25.15 -12.74 21.34
CA VAL A 88 -23.83 -12.76 21.99
C VAL A 88 -23.24 -11.36 22.14
N ASN A 89 -23.55 -10.43 21.22
CA ASN A 89 -23.08 -9.05 21.28
C ASN A 89 -24.21 -8.04 20.95
N PRO A 90 -25.28 -7.97 21.77
CA PRO A 90 -26.43 -7.11 21.50
C PRO A 90 -26.06 -5.63 21.41
N HIS A 91 -25.04 -5.21 22.18
CA HIS A 91 -24.54 -3.83 22.13
C HIS A 91 -23.81 -3.51 20.83
N ALA A 92 -23.00 -4.43 20.28
CA ALA A 92 -22.31 -4.21 19.01
C ALA A 92 -23.32 -4.08 17.87
N VAL A 93 -24.31 -4.99 17.83
CA VAL A 93 -25.39 -4.95 16.84
C VAL A 93 -26.22 -3.67 17.01
N ARG A 94 -26.61 -3.28 18.23
CA ARG A 94 -27.34 -2.03 18.49
C ARG A 94 -26.55 -0.82 17.99
N LEU A 95 -25.25 -0.79 18.23
CA LEU A 95 -24.36 0.31 17.86
C LEU A 95 -23.96 0.30 16.37
N GLY A 96 -24.38 -0.70 15.59
CA GLY A 96 -24.05 -0.80 14.16
C GLY A 96 -22.61 -1.25 13.90
N ILE A 97 -21.95 -1.89 14.88
CA ILE A 97 -20.57 -2.39 14.75
C ILE A 97 -20.62 -3.75 14.04
N GLN A 98 -20.02 -3.83 12.85
CA GLN A 98 -19.92 -5.07 12.07
C GLN A 98 -18.69 -5.90 12.47
N GLY A 99 -17.61 -5.24 12.91
CA GLY A 99 -16.37 -5.90 13.30
C GLY A 99 -15.44 -5.00 14.08
N ILE A 100 -14.68 -5.60 14.99
CA ILE A 100 -13.56 -4.98 15.70
C ILE A 100 -12.33 -5.84 15.44
N TYR A 101 -11.26 -5.21 15.01
CA TYR A 101 -10.00 -5.83 14.60
C TYR A 101 -8.89 -5.29 15.48
N LYS A 102 -7.93 -6.13 15.87
CA LYS A 102 -6.84 -5.74 16.78
C LYS A 102 -5.90 -4.73 16.14
N ASN A 103 -5.74 -4.78 14.82
CA ASN A 103 -4.87 -3.89 14.05
C ASN A 103 -5.27 -3.87 12.57
N ARG A 104 -4.66 -2.95 11.81
CA ARG A 104 -4.85 -2.82 10.36
C ARG A 104 -4.49 -4.07 9.56
N SER A 105 -3.55 -4.90 10.03
CA SER A 105 -3.20 -6.15 9.32
C SER A 105 -4.34 -7.17 9.37
N GLU A 106 -4.99 -7.31 10.53
CA GLU A 106 -6.17 -8.17 10.69
C GLU A 106 -7.36 -7.63 9.89
N LEU A 107 -7.57 -6.31 9.92
CA LEU A 107 -8.56 -5.64 9.08
C LEU A 107 -8.32 -5.88 7.59
N GLY A 108 -7.07 -5.71 7.12
CA GLY A 108 -6.70 -5.90 5.71
C GLY A 108 -6.88 -7.34 5.22
N GLN A 109 -6.75 -8.34 6.10
CA GLN A 109 -7.07 -9.74 5.78
C GLN A 109 -8.58 -9.97 5.62
N ALA A 110 -9.40 -9.31 6.44
CA ALA A 110 -10.86 -9.41 6.38
C ALA A 110 -11.46 -8.59 5.22
N HIS A 111 -10.96 -7.36 5.03
CA HIS A 111 -11.46 -6.35 4.10
C HIS A 111 -10.28 -5.68 3.39
N THR A 112 -9.91 -6.19 2.20
CA THR A 112 -8.92 -5.52 1.35
C THR A 112 -9.50 -4.24 0.75
N PHE A 113 -8.65 -3.23 0.50
CA PHE A 113 -9.06 -1.96 -0.14
C PHE A 113 -9.80 -2.17 -1.46
N GLN A 114 -9.32 -3.08 -2.31
CA GLN A 114 -10.00 -3.48 -3.55
C GLN A 114 -11.43 -3.97 -3.30
N LYS A 115 -11.65 -4.81 -2.28
CA LYS A 115 -13.00 -5.31 -1.94
C LYS A 115 -13.89 -4.20 -1.41
N LEU A 116 -13.34 -3.29 -0.60
CA LEU A 116 -14.05 -2.13 -0.07
C LEU A 116 -14.49 -1.20 -1.20
N PHE A 117 -13.57 -0.81 -2.09
CA PHE A 117 -13.83 0.19 -3.12
C PHE A 117 -14.67 -0.36 -4.28
N LYS A 118 -14.67 -1.68 -4.51
CA LYS A 118 -15.46 -2.31 -5.58
C LYS A 118 -16.95 -1.98 -5.49
N LYS A 119 -17.50 -1.81 -4.29
CA LYS A 119 -18.93 -1.59 -4.06
C LYS A 119 -19.35 -0.12 -3.98
N VAL A 120 -18.40 0.80 -4.01
CA VAL A 120 -18.66 2.24 -3.86
C VAL A 120 -19.33 2.80 -5.10
N LYS A 121 -20.33 3.65 -4.90
CA LYS A 121 -21.12 4.25 -5.98
C LYS A 121 -20.89 5.75 -6.14
N HIS A 122 -20.72 6.49 -5.04
CA HIS A 122 -20.80 7.95 -5.05
C HIS A 122 -19.59 8.62 -4.43
N GLU A 123 -19.17 8.18 -3.24
CA GLU A 123 -18.11 8.85 -2.50
C GLU A 123 -17.18 7.90 -1.73
N ILE A 124 -15.89 8.17 -1.84
CA ILE A 124 -14.84 7.64 -0.96
C ILE A 124 -14.28 8.82 -0.18
N PHE A 125 -14.28 8.76 1.15
CA PHE A 125 -13.68 9.79 2.00
C PHE A 125 -12.69 9.15 2.98
N ILE A 126 -11.40 9.44 2.82
CA ILE A 126 -10.32 8.85 3.62
C ILE A 126 -9.62 9.93 4.43
N GLY A 127 -9.53 9.72 5.74
CA GLY A 127 -8.83 10.60 6.66
C GLY A 127 -7.74 9.88 7.44
N GLY A 128 -6.57 10.49 7.56
CA GLY A 128 -5.47 9.91 8.32
C GLY A 128 -4.33 10.88 8.52
N THR A 129 -3.27 10.44 9.18
CA THR A 129 -2.12 11.31 9.46
C THR A 129 -1.25 11.55 8.22
N SER A 130 -0.58 10.51 7.70
CA SER A 130 0.26 10.62 6.50
C SER A 130 -0.46 10.17 5.23
N LEU A 131 -1.35 9.19 5.30
CA LEU A 131 -1.95 8.50 4.14
C LEU A 131 -0.95 7.81 3.21
N LEU A 132 0.28 7.52 3.68
CA LEU A 132 1.34 6.91 2.87
C LEU A 132 0.92 5.61 2.18
N SER A 133 0.26 4.70 2.90
CA SER A 133 -0.20 3.44 2.33
C SER A 133 -1.25 3.62 1.21
N ILE A 134 -2.01 4.71 1.26
CA ILE A 134 -3.01 5.04 0.23
C ILE A 134 -2.32 5.64 -0.99
N SER A 135 -1.40 6.58 -0.77
CA SER A 135 -0.68 7.25 -1.84
C SER A 135 0.28 6.32 -2.61
N THR A 136 0.87 5.32 -1.95
CA THR A 136 1.77 4.35 -2.61
C THR A 136 1.06 3.10 -3.10
N GLY A 137 0.13 2.54 -2.31
CA GLY A 137 -0.45 1.22 -2.55
C GLY A 137 -1.83 1.22 -3.19
N SER A 138 -2.48 2.38 -3.36
CA SER A 138 -3.86 2.46 -3.88
C SER A 138 -4.10 3.62 -4.84
N SER A 139 -3.04 4.29 -5.31
CA SER A 139 -3.13 5.42 -6.26
C SER A 139 -3.89 5.05 -7.53
N GLU A 140 -3.53 3.93 -8.17
CA GLU A 140 -4.20 3.48 -9.40
C GLU A 140 -5.68 3.15 -9.16
N LEU A 141 -6.00 2.51 -8.04
CA LEU A 141 -7.37 2.18 -7.68
C LEU A 141 -8.22 3.45 -7.43
N LEU A 142 -7.62 4.49 -6.82
CA LEU A 142 -8.27 5.79 -6.66
C LEU A 142 -8.50 6.46 -8.01
N ARG A 143 -7.50 6.44 -8.91
CA ARG A 143 -7.61 6.93 -10.28
C ARG A 143 -8.78 6.27 -11.00
N GLU A 144 -8.81 4.94 -11.05
CA GLU A 144 -9.90 4.17 -11.68
C GLU A 144 -11.27 4.57 -11.13
N LYS A 145 -11.39 4.78 -9.81
CA LYS A 145 -12.66 5.15 -9.18
C LYS A 145 -13.10 6.56 -9.58
N VAL A 146 -12.18 7.52 -9.58
CA VAL A 146 -12.45 8.89 -10.03
C VAL A 146 -12.86 8.88 -11.51
N MET A 147 -12.16 8.13 -12.35
CA MET A 147 -12.50 7.97 -13.77
C MET A 147 -13.87 7.30 -13.98
N SER A 148 -14.33 6.47 -13.03
CA SER A 148 -15.67 5.86 -13.05
C SER A 148 -16.81 6.76 -12.54
N GLY A 149 -16.52 8.02 -12.20
CA GLY A 149 -17.52 8.98 -11.72
C GLY A 149 -17.65 9.10 -10.19
N VAL A 150 -16.78 8.44 -9.41
CA VAL A 150 -16.83 8.46 -7.94
C VAL A 150 -16.04 9.66 -7.41
N ASN A 151 -16.61 10.40 -6.46
CA ASN A 151 -15.90 11.48 -5.78
C ASN A 151 -14.98 10.90 -4.71
N VAL A 152 -13.74 11.38 -4.68
CA VAL A 152 -12.73 10.96 -3.70
C VAL A 152 -12.29 12.18 -2.90
N LYS A 153 -12.53 12.15 -1.59
CA LYS A 153 -12.03 13.12 -0.62
C LYS A 153 -10.88 12.49 0.17
N LEU A 154 -9.73 13.17 0.21
CA LEU A 154 -8.58 12.76 1.00
C LEU A 154 -8.24 13.85 2.01
N LEU A 155 -8.03 13.44 3.25
CA LEU A 155 -7.72 14.32 4.36
C LEU A 155 -6.48 13.84 5.10
N LEU A 156 -5.41 14.65 5.08
CA LEU A 156 -4.13 14.34 5.71
C LEU A 156 -3.61 15.49 6.59
N MET A 157 -2.66 15.19 7.48
CA MET A 157 -2.13 16.20 8.39
C MET A 157 -1.27 17.21 7.63
N ASP A 158 -1.39 18.49 7.98
CA ASP A 158 -0.51 19.52 7.46
C ASP A 158 0.91 19.34 8.03
N PRO A 159 1.95 19.19 7.18
CA PRO A 159 3.33 19.00 7.62
C PRO A 159 3.87 20.18 8.44
N GLN A 160 3.29 21.37 8.29
CA GLN A 160 3.68 22.57 9.04
C GLN A 160 2.93 22.72 10.37
N SER A 161 1.95 21.86 10.68
CA SER A 161 1.18 21.98 11.91
C SER A 161 2.03 21.76 13.16
N GLU A 162 1.65 22.43 14.24
CA GLU A 162 2.30 22.25 15.55
C GLU A 162 2.15 20.81 16.06
N VAL A 163 1.08 20.12 15.66
CA VAL A 163 0.85 18.70 15.98
C VAL A 163 1.93 17.80 15.41
N VAL A 164 2.39 18.04 14.18
CA VAL A 164 3.50 17.27 13.58
C VAL A 164 4.78 17.47 14.40
N LYS A 165 5.07 18.71 14.82
CA LYS A 165 6.25 18.99 15.67
C LYS A 165 6.17 18.25 17.00
N LEU A 166 5.00 18.23 17.64
CA LEU A 166 4.78 17.50 18.89
C LEU A 166 4.97 15.99 18.73
N ILE A 167 4.41 15.40 17.68
CA ILE A 167 4.57 13.96 17.38
C ILE A 167 6.04 13.64 17.09
N MET A 168 6.74 14.47 16.32
CA MET A 168 8.17 14.31 16.07
C MET A 168 9.00 14.38 17.35
N ALA A 169 8.69 15.31 18.25
CA ALA A 169 9.37 15.44 19.53
C ALA A 169 9.20 14.17 20.39
N GLN A 170 7.98 13.58 20.42
CA GLN A 170 7.73 12.32 21.11
C GLN A 170 8.46 11.12 20.47
N GLY A 171 8.63 11.14 19.14
CA GLY A 171 9.37 10.12 18.38
C GLY A 171 10.91 10.23 18.47
N GLY A 172 11.45 11.03 19.40
CA GLY A 172 12.89 11.24 19.55
C GLY A 172 13.50 12.17 18.49
N GLY A 173 12.70 13.06 17.90
CA GLY A 173 13.14 14.07 16.92
C GLY A 173 13.37 13.53 15.50
N LYS A 174 12.99 12.27 15.23
CA LYS A 174 13.11 11.69 13.89
C LYS A 174 12.14 12.38 12.91
N LYS A 175 12.66 12.83 11.77
CA LYS A 175 11.87 13.44 10.69
C LYS A 175 11.04 12.45 9.88
N THR A 176 11.09 11.15 10.19
CA THR A 176 10.39 10.09 9.44
C THR A 176 8.92 10.42 9.22
N PHE A 177 8.17 10.77 10.28
CA PHE A 177 6.75 11.08 10.17
C PHE A 177 6.46 12.32 9.29
N PHE A 178 7.29 13.36 9.41
CA PHE A 178 7.18 14.55 8.56
C PHE A 178 7.47 14.23 7.09
N ASN A 179 8.49 13.42 6.84
CA ASN A 179 8.83 12.97 5.49
C ASN A 179 7.71 12.11 4.91
N GLU A 180 7.08 11.22 5.68
CA GLU A 180 5.93 10.44 5.22
C GLU A 180 4.78 11.33 4.76
N ILE A 181 4.43 12.37 5.53
CA ILE A 181 3.38 13.32 5.16
C ILE A 181 3.75 14.05 3.87
N LYS A 182 4.98 14.57 3.77
CA LYS A 182 5.46 15.25 2.56
C LYS A 182 5.42 14.34 1.33
N THR A 183 5.94 13.13 1.43
CA THR A 183 5.92 12.14 0.35
C THR A 183 4.49 11.85 -0.10
N SER A 184 3.56 11.68 0.84
CA SER A 184 2.15 11.49 0.51
C SER A 184 1.54 12.69 -0.20
N ILE A 185 1.82 13.91 0.25
CA ILE A 185 1.36 15.14 -0.42
C ILE A 185 1.84 15.15 -1.88
N LEU A 186 3.13 14.92 -2.10
CA LEU A 186 3.73 14.93 -3.44
C LEU A 186 3.09 13.88 -4.36
N LEU A 187 2.93 12.64 -3.86
CA LEU A 187 2.33 11.55 -4.64
C LEU A 187 0.86 11.82 -4.96
N LEU A 188 0.11 12.41 -4.02
CA LEU A 188 -1.30 12.74 -4.22
C LEU A 188 -1.49 13.94 -5.15
N GLN A 189 -0.59 14.93 -5.13
CA GLN A 189 -0.57 16.03 -6.10
C GLN A 189 -0.32 15.52 -7.51
N LYS A 190 0.69 14.65 -7.68
CA LYS A 190 0.95 14.00 -8.97
C LYS A 190 -0.28 13.22 -9.47
N LEU A 191 -0.94 12.47 -8.59
CA LEU A 191 -2.18 11.76 -8.93
C LEU A 191 -3.30 12.71 -9.36
N GLN A 192 -3.43 13.86 -8.68
CA GLN A 192 -4.41 14.88 -9.03
C GLN A 192 -4.13 15.47 -10.42
N GLU A 193 -2.87 15.79 -10.73
CA GLU A 193 -2.43 16.27 -12.05
C GLU A 193 -2.75 15.23 -13.15
N GLU A 194 -2.42 13.95 -12.93
CA GLU A 194 -2.70 12.88 -13.91
C GLU A 194 -4.21 12.71 -14.19
N ILE A 195 -5.05 12.90 -13.17
CA ILE A 195 -6.51 12.85 -13.30
C ILE A 195 -7.03 14.07 -14.06
N ASP A 196 -6.53 15.26 -13.71
CA ASP A 196 -6.93 16.52 -14.33
C ASP A 196 -6.56 16.55 -15.82
N GLU A 197 -5.40 16.03 -16.22
CA GLU A 197 -5.00 15.89 -17.63
C GLU A 197 -5.88 14.89 -18.42
N SER A 198 -6.47 13.91 -17.74
CA SER A 198 -7.27 12.84 -18.35
C SER A 198 -8.77 13.15 -18.40
N THR A 199 -9.20 14.39 -18.11
CA THR A 199 -10.60 14.67 -17.77
C THR A 199 -11.60 14.50 -18.91
N SER A 200 -12.66 13.74 -18.62
CA SER A 200 -13.92 13.69 -19.36
C SER A 200 -15.05 14.25 -18.48
N PRO A 201 -16.14 14.81 -19.04
CA PRO A 201 -17.21 15.47 -18.29
C PRO A 201 -17.98 14.57 -17.30
N ASN A 202 -17.82 13.24 -17.39
CA ASN A 202 -18.45 12.26 -16.48
C ASN A 202 -17.53 11.78 -15.35
N ASN A 203 -16.30 12.29 -15.25
CA ASN A 203 -15.38 11.89 -14.19
C ASN A 203 -15.82 12.47 -12.83
N GLY A 204 -15.54 11.73 -11.76
CA GLY A 204 -15.65 12.23 -10.40
C GLY A 204 -14.54 13.24 -10.08
N LYS A 205 -14.52 13.74 -8.84
CA LYS A 205 -13.49 14.69 -8.39
C LYS A 205 -12.58 14.08 -7.34
N LEU A 206 -11.27 14.27 -7.50
CA LEU A 206 -10.28 14.06 -6.44
C LEU A 206 -10.05 15.39 -5.71
N ILE A 207 -10.39 15.44 -4.41
CA ILE A 207 -10.24 16.62 -3.57
C ILE A 207 -9.35 16.26 -2.38
N ILE A 208 -8.26 16.99 -2.21
CA ILE A 208 -7.28 16.74 -1.15
C ILE A 208 -7.23 17.94 -0.23
N HIS A 209 -7.38 17.71 1.07
CA HIS A 209 -7.36 18.73 2.11
C HIS A 209 -6.35 18.39 3.19
N THR A 210 -5.80 19.41 3.85
CA THR A 210 -4.94 19.27 5.03
C THR A 210 -5.60 19.81 6.29
N TYR A 211 -5.32 19.19 7.43
CA TYR A 211 -5.81 19.63 8.74
C TYR A 211 -4.67 19.77 9.77
N GLN A 212 -4.89 20.61 10.79
CA GLN A 212 -3.88 20.96 11.79
C GLN A 212 -4.22 20.53 13.22
N SER A 213 -5.36 19.87 13.43
CA SER A 213 -5.80 19.37 14.74
C SER A 213 -5.25 17.97 15.04
N ILE A 214 -5.23 17.59 16.33
CA ILE A 214 -4.87 16.22 16.73
C ILE A 214 -6.00 15.29 16.28
N PRO A 215 -5.74 14.32 15.38
CA PRO A 215 -6.80 13.44 14.90
C PRO A 215 -7.21 12.49 16.03
N SER A 216 -8.51 12.42 16.30
CA SER A 216 -9.03 11.44 17.27
C SER A 216 -8.94 10.00 16.74
N HIS A 217 -8.94 9.83 15.42
CA HIS A 217 -8.90 8.56 14.72
C HIS A 217 -8.44 8.74 13.27
N SER A 218 -8.19 7.63 12.57
CA SER A 218 -8.07 7.59 11.10
C SER A 218 -9.26 6.83 10.54
N PHE A 219 -9.72 7.14 9.33
CA PHE A 219 -10.95 6.57 8.80
C PHE A 219 -10.98 6.37 7.29
N ILE A 220 -11.89 5.51 6.85
CA ILE A 220 -12.36 5.35 5.48
C ILE A 220 -13.88 5.32 5.54
N SER A 221 -14.51 6.32 4.95
CA SER A 221 -15.96 6.43 4.80
C SER A 221 -16.33 6.14 3.36
N LEU A 222 -17.27 5.23 3.15
CA LEU A 222 -17.74 4.80 1.83
C LEU A 222 -19.23 5.07 1.75
N ASP A 223 -19.65 5.89 0.78
CA ASP A 223 -21.04 6.28 0.57
C ASP A 223 -21.76 6.66 1.88
N ALA A 224 -21.13 7.53 2.69
CA ALA A 224 -21.58 7.79 4.07
C ALA A 224 -22.95 8.49 4.16
N SER A 225 -23.40 9.13 3.07
CA SER A 225 -24.74 9.70 2.93
C SER A 225 -25.82 8.65 2.65
N GLU A 226 -25.44 7.43 2.29
CA GLU A 226 -26.36 6.35 1.91
C GLU A 226 -26.72 5.44 3.08
N SER A 227 -27.87 4.78 2.98
CA SER A 227 -28.28 3.76 3.95
C SER A 227 -27.37 2.53 3.95
N SER A 228 -26.64 2.28 2.85
CA SER A 228 -25.64 1.21 2.73
C SER A 228 -24.22 1.67 3.04
N GLY A 229 -24.04 2.88 3.58
CA GLY A 229 -22.74 3.45 3.90
C GLY A 229 -21.97 2.63 4.93
N ILE A 230 -20.64 2.63 4.79
CA ILE A 230 -19.72 1.93 5.68
C ILE A 230 -18.65 2.91 6.15
N ILE A 231 -18.37 2.92 7.45
CA ILE A 231 -17.24 3.64 8.02
C ILE A 231 -16.30 2.65 8.68
N VAL A 232 -15.04 2.72 8.31
CA VAL A 232 -13.94 2.01 8.95
C VAL A 232 -13.13 3.04 9.72
N ALA A 233 -12.95 2.86 11.03
CA ALA A 233 -12.23 3.80 11.88
C ALA A 233 -11.16 3.09 12.74
N ASP A 234 -9.94 3.61 12.76
CA ASP A 234 -8.91 3.22 13.70
C ASP A 234 -9.11 3.92 15.05
N ILE A 235 -9.32 3.16 16.11
CA ILE A 235 -9.61 3.69 17.44
C ILE A 235 -8.33 4.28 18.03
N GLY A 236 -8.35 5.60 18.23
CA GLY A 236 -7.32 6.35 18.94
C GLY A 236 -6.35 7.14 18.03
N PRO A 237 -5.77 8.22 18.58
CA PRO A 237 -4.87 9.08 17.83
C PRO A 237 -3.61 8.34 17.41
N TYR A 238 -3.09 8.68 16.24
CA TYR A 238 -1.74 8.29 15.87
C TYR A 238 -0.74 9.26 16.54
N LEU A 239 0.10 8.72 17.42
CA LEU A 239 1.06 9.50 18.22
C LEU A 239 2.52 9.16 17.85
N GLY A 240 2.79 8.82 16.58
CA GLY A 240 4.16 8.54 16.11
C GLY A 240 4.80 7.29 16.70
N ASN A 241 4.00 6.36 17.23
CA ASN A 241 4.49 5.09 17.78
C ASN A 241 3.81 3.89 17.11
N ASN A 242 4.48 2.73 17.16
CA ASN A 242 4.01 1.49 16.55
C ASN A 242 3.03 0.70 17.45
N ARG A 243 2.31 1.37 18.35
CA ARG A 243 1.31 0.66 19.16
C ARG A 243 0.17 0.20 18.25
N PRO A 244 -0.24 -1.07 18.33
CA PRO A 244 -1.36 -1.56 17.55
C PRO A 244 -2.61 -0.75 17.91
N ARG A 245 -3.22 -0.12 16.91
CA ARG A 245 -4.49 0.57 17.03
C ARG A 245 -5.61 -0.34 16.54
N PRO A 246 -6.58 -0.70 17.38
CA PRO A 246 -7.74 -1.46 16.93
C PRO A 246 -8.49 -0.70 15.85
N SER A 247 -9.09 -1.42 14.90
CA SER A 247 -9.93 -0.86 13.86
C SER A 247 -11.36 -1.34 14.05
N MET A 248 -12.34 -0.50 13.75
CA MET A 248 -13.76 -0.82 13.85
C MET A 248 -14.43 -0.58 12.50
N THR A 249 -15.29 -1.50 12.07
CA THR A 249 -16.16 -1.33 10.90
C THR A 249 -17.59 -1.13 11.37
N MET A 250 -18.23 -0.08 10.86
CA MET A 250 -19.57 0.36 11.25
C MET A 250 -20.44 0.53 10.02
N ILE A 251 -21.72 0.18 10.17
CA ILE A 251 -22.75 0.35 9.15
C ILE A 251 -23.77 1.40 9.60
N ASN A 252 -24.42 2.05 8.65
CA ASN A 252 -25.46 3.03 8.93
C ASN A 252 -26.65 2.38 9.66
N LYS A 253 -26.73 2.64 10.98
CA LYS A 253 -27.79 2.13 11.85
C LYS A 253 -28.27 3.24 12.78
N LYS A 254 -29.58 3.44 12.83
CA LYS A 254 -30.23 4.46 13.66
C LYS A 254 -29.83 4.32 15.13
N GLY A 255 -29.31 5.41 15.71
CA GLY A 255 -28.86 5.45 17.10
C GLY A 255 -27.56 4.65 17.36
N GLY A 256 -26.84 4.28 16.30
CA GLY A 256 -25.53 3.63 16.37
C GLY A 256 -24.37 4.62 16.39
N LEU A 257 -23.15 4.09 16.30
CA LEU A 257 -21.92 4.88 16.26
C LEU A 257 -21.63 5.49 14.89
N PHE A 258 -22.32 5.05 13.84
CA PHE A 258 -22.09 5.51 12.47
C PHE A 258 -22.24 7.04 12.35
N ASP A 259 -23.35 7.59 12.83
CA ASP A 259 -23.60 9.03 12.78
C ASP A 259 -22.54 9.80 13.58
N TYR A 260 -22.17 9.30 14.77
CA TYR A 260 -21.12 9.90 15.59
C TYR A 260 -19.78 10.01 14.85
N TYR A 261 -19.34 8.93 14.18
CA TYR A 261 -18.09 8.96 13.42
C TYR A 261 -18.20 9.76 12.12
N ARG A 262 -19.36 9.75 11.45
CA ARG A 262 -19.61 10.62 10.29
C ARG A 262 -19.46 12.08 10.69
N ASP A 263 -20.13 12.49 11.76
CA ASP A 263 -20.11 13.88 12.23
C ASP A 263 -18.67 14.32 12.66
N LEU A 264 -17.87 13.41 13.24
CA LEU A 264 -16.45 13.67 13.50
C LEU A 264 -15.62 13.84 12.22
N ASN A 265 -15.88 13.01 11.19
CA ASN A 265 -15.18 13.09 9.91
C ASN A 265 -15.54 14.39 9.18
N ASP A 266 -16.81 14.78 9.22
CA ASP A 266 -17.31 16.03 8.65
C ASP A 266 -16.73 17.24 9.39
N ALA A 267 -16.68 17.21 10.72
CA ALA A 267 -16.05 18.28 11.50
C ALA A 267 -14.55 18.43 11.18
N LEU A 268 -13.83 17.32 10.97
CA LEU A 268 -12.43 17.35 10.53
C LEU A 268 -12.30 17.95 9.12
N TRP A 269 -13.24 17.64 8.22
CA TRP A 269 -13.28 18.21 6.87
C TRP A 269 -13.60 19.71 6.88
N GLU A 270 -14.59 20.15 7.65
CA GLU A 270 -14.97 21.56 7.76
C GLU A 270 -13.84 22.41 8.35
N GLY A 271 -13.07 21.86 9.30
CA GLY A 271 -11.90 22.51 9.87
C GLY A 271 -10.62 22.41 9.02
N SER A 272 -10.68 21.74 7.87
CA SER A 272 -9.53 21.53 6.99
C SER A 272 -9.40 22.61 5.92
N GLN A 273 -8.24 22.65 5.25
CA GLN A 273 -7.96 23.56 4.15
C GLN A 273 -7.67 22.76 2.88
N PRO A 274 -8.14 23.20 1.70
CA PRO A 274 -7.73 22.60 0.44
C PRO A 274 -6.20 22.59 0.32
N LEU A 275 -5.66 21.46 -0.11
CA LEU A 275 -4.24 21.34 -0.41
C LEU A 275 -3.93 22.30 -1.55
N LYS A 276 -3.16 23.35 -1.25
CA LYS A 276 -2.69 24.28 -2.27
C LYS A 276 -1.65 23.54 -3.12
N THR A 277 -1.88 23.44 -4.42
CA THR A 277 -0.88 22.95 -5.37
C THR A 277 0.36 23.83 -5.28
N GLU A 278 1.56 23.27 -5.46
CA GLU A 278 2.81 24.04 -5.54
C GLU A 278 2.67 25.22 -6.53
N ALA A 279 1.97 25.03 -7.65
CA ALA A 279 1.63 26.09 -8.61
C ALA A 279 0.88 27.32 -8.02
N GLN A 280 0.08 27.15 -6.96
CA GLN A 280 -0.63 28.24 -6.27
C GLN A 280 0.18 28.85 -5.12
N GLN A 281 1.14 28.11 -4.54
CA GLN A 281 2.12 28.66 -3.60
C GLN A 281 3.24 29.42 -4.34
N LEU A 282 3.56 29.01 -5.57
CA LEU A 282 4.56 29.60 -6.47
C LEU A 282 3.98 30.60 -7.46
N ALA A 283 2.66 30.80 -7.52
CA ALA A 283 2.02 31.80 -8.38
C ALA A 283 2.48 33.26 -8.10
N GLY A 284 3.26 33.50 -7.03
CA GLY A 284 3.94 34.76 -6.76
C GLY A 284 5.47 34.76 -6.95
N LEU A 285 6.11 33.60 -7.15
CA LEU A 285 7.56 33.44 -7.25
C LEU A 285 7.86 32.60 -8.48
N LYS A 286 8.33 33.24 -9.56
CA LYS A 286 8.94 32.50 -10.66
C LYS A 286 10.10 31.69 -10.08
N THR A 287 10.08 30.36 -10.18
CA THR A 287 11.19 29.50 -9.78
C THR A 287 11.82 28.86 -11.00
N ARG A 288 13.12 28.61 -10.88
CA ARG A 288 13.94 27.85 -11.82
C ARG A 288 14.33 26.54 -11.16
N THR A 289 13.91 25.44 -11.76
CA THR A 289 14.34 24.09 -11.38
C THR A 289 15.63 23.74 -12.11
N GLN A 290 16.64 23.31 -11.36
CA GLN A 290 17.85 22.69 -11.88
C GLN A 290 17.84 21.21 -11.52
N VAL A 291 18.21 20.37 -12.50
CA VAL A 291 18.26 18.93 -12.34
C VAL A 291 19.68 18.47 -12.61
N PHE A 292 20.27 17.75 -11.66
CA PHE A 292 21.55 17.07 -11.84
C PHE A 292 21.29 15.57 -11.80
N ALA A 293 21.85 14.83 -12.74
CA ALA A 293 21.60 13.40 -12.86
C ALA A 293 22.93 12.65 -12.93
N SER A 294 22.95 11.43 -12.39
CA SER A 294 24.11 10.55 -12.54
C SER A 294 24.34 10.21 -14.01
N GLY A 295 25.59 10.34 -14.43
CA GLY A 295 26.04 10.07 -15.79
C GLY A 295 27.53 10.40 -15.92
N LEU A 296 27.95 10.85 -17.10
CA LEU A 296 29.35 11.20 -17.40
C LEU A 296 29.89 12.37 -16.56
N GLU A 297 29.00 13.19 -16.01
CA GLU A 297 29.33 14.31 -15.12
C GLU A 297 29.61 13.87 -13.67
N THR A 298 29.29 12.62 -13.31
CA THR A 298 29.64 12.09 -11.98
C THR A 298 31.13 11.77 -11.96
N GLU A 299 31.83 12.19 -10.91
CA GLU A 299 33.23 11.85 -10.72
C GLU A 299 33.39 10.80 -9.62
N TYR A 300 34.39 9.92 -9.75
CA TYR A 300 34.84 9.03 -8.68
C TYR A 300 36.27 9.39 -8.24
N PHE A 301 36.61 9.06 -7.01
CA PHE A 301 37.95 9.29 -6.46
C PHE A 301 38.85 8.08 -6.74
N ASP A 302 39.90 8.28 -7.53
CA ASP A 302 40.92 7.28 -7.80
C ASP A 302 42.05 7.39 -6.77
N ALA A 303 42.11 6.42 -5.85
CA ALA A 303 43.12 6.37 -4.79
C ALA A 303 44.56 6.20 -5.32
N GLN A 304 44.76 5.69 -6.54
CA GLN A 304 46.12 5.51 -7.10
C GLN A 304 46.71 6.83 -7.59
N THR A 305 45.87 7.70 -8.13
CA THR A 305 46.29 9.00 -8.69
C THR A 305 45.94 10.18 -7.80
N GLU A 306 45.26 9.92 -6.66
CA GLU A 306 44.73 10.92 -5.73
C GLU A 306 43.88 12.01 -6.40
N ALA A 307 43.19 11.63 -7.48
CA ALA A 307 42.44 12.55 -8.33
C ALA A 307 41.00 12.09 -8.54
N TRP A 308 40.13 13.06 -8.79
CA TRP A 308 38.76 12.81 -9.24
C TRP A 308 38.76 12.57 -10.74
N LYS A 309 38.09 11.50 -11.17
CA LYS A 309 38.00 11.08 -12.57
C LYS A 309 36.53 10.87 -12.95
N PRO A 310 36.13 11.07 -14.22
CA PRO A 310 34.78 10.76 -14.67
C PRO A 310 34.44 9.28 -14.41
N ALA A 311 33.24 9.04 -13.89
CA ALA A 311 32.68 7.70 -13.73
C ALA A 311 32.30 7.11 -15.11
N SER A 312 32.27 5.79 -15.20
CA SER A 312 31.75 5.07 -16.36
C SER A 312 30.28 4.74 -16.15
N ILE A 313 29.52 4.69 -17.24
CA ILE A 313 28.19 4.06 -17.23
C ILE A 313 28.42 2.56 -17.03
N CYS A 314 27.82 1.97 -16.00
CA CYS A 314 27.98 0.55 -15.72
C CYS A 314 26.78 -0.27 -16.17
N GLU A 315 27.04 -1.53 -16.47
CA GLU A 315 26.00 -2.50 -16.76
C GLU A 315 25.50 -3.11 -15.44
N GLY A 316 24.17 -3.07 -15.28
CA GLY A 316 23.47 -3.67 -14.15
C GLY A 316 22.92 -5.05 -14.45
N ASN A 317 22.11 -5.57 -13.54
CA ASN A 317 21.27 -6.73 -13.81
C ASN A 317 19.85 -6.31 -14.25
N ASP A 318 19.08 -7.26 -14.79
CA ASP A 318 17.69 -7.05 -15.24
C ASP A 318 16.72 -6.59 -14.14
N GLN A 319 17.10 -6.70 -12.87
CA GLN A 319 16.27 -6.30 -11.73
C GLN A 319 16.46 -4.83 -11.34
N TRP A 320 17.56 -4.20 -11.76
CA TRP A 320 17.86 -2.82 -11.44
C TRP A 320 16.81 -1.85 -11.98
N GLN A 321 16.26 -1.05 -11.09
CA GLN A 321 15.29 -0.01 -11.41
C GLN A 321 16.00 1.32 -11.70
N GLY A 322 15.63 1.95 -12.81
CA GLY A 322 16.17 3.26 -13.20
C GLY A 322 15.56 4.43 -12.42
N ILE A 323 16.21 5.59 -12.52
CA ILE A 323 15.64 6.89 -12.19
C ILE A 323 15.56 7.67 -13.50
N LYS A 324 14.36 8.16 -13.86
CA LYS A 324 14.14 8.82 -15.16
C LYS A 324 15.12 9.97 -15.38
N GLY A 325 15.90 9.90 -16.46
CA GLY A 325 16.91 10.91 -16.83
C GLY A 325 18.28 10.72 -16.17
N SER A 326 18.48 9.63 -15.43
CA SER A 326 19.75 9.27 -14.80
C SER A 326 20.25 7.93 -15.31
N LEU A 327 21.57 7.72 -15.25
CA LEU A 327 22.25 6.50 -15.65
C LEU A 327 22.97 5.87 -14.44
N TRP A 328 23.04 4.55 -14.43
CA TRP A 328 23.87 3.82 -13.46
C TRP A 328 25.34 4.09 -13.75
N VAL A 329 26.09 4.44 -12.71
CA VAL A 329 27.51 4.77 -12.81
C VAL A 329 28.34 3.97 -11.83
N TRP A 330 29.55 3.62 -12.27
CA TRP A 330 30.59 3.00 -11.45
C TRP A 330 31.98 3.50 -11.86
N ILE A 331 33.04 2.99 -11.25
CA ILE A 331 34.43 3.34 -11.60
C ILE A 331 34.87 2.76 -12.96
N ARG A 332 34.05 1.86 -13.54
CA ARG A 332 34.27 1.14 -14.80
C ARG A 332 32.95 0.56 -15.32
N GLU A 333 32.88 0.22 -16.60
CA GLU A 333 31.68 -0.35 -17.22
C GLU A 333 31.31 -1.74 -16.67
N HIS A 334 32.32 -2.59 -16.48
CA HIS A 334 32.16 -3.96 -15.98
C HIS A 334 33.01 -4.19 -14.73
N ILE A 335 32.41 -4.75 -13.68
CA ILE A 335 33.15 -5.17 -12.48
C ILE A 335 34.14 -6.29 -12.81
N THR A 336 35.23 -6.40 -12.06
CA THR A 336 36.18 -7.51 -12.21
C THR A 336 35.82 -8.69 -11.30
N LEU A 337 36.20 -9.91 -11.67
CA LEU A 337 35.91 -11.09 -10.85
C LEU A 337 36.52 -11.00 -9.44
N GLU A 338 37.72 -10.43 -9.32
CA GLU A 338 38.37 -10.22 -8.03
C GLU A 338 37.59 -9.21 -7.16
N GLU A 339 37.12 -8.12 -7.76
CA GLU A 339 36.28 -7.12 -7.09
C GLU A 339 34.95 -7.73 -6.64
N ALA A 340 34.30 -8.51 -7.50
CA ALA A 340 33.06 -9.22 -7.18
C ALA A 340 33.25 -10.19 -5.98
N LYS A 341 34.40 -10.86 -5.88
CA LYS A 341 34.71 -11.79 -4.79
C LYS A 341 35.09 -11.12 -3.48
N THR A 342 35.80 -9.99 -3.55
CA THR A 342 36.40 -9.33 -2.38
C THR A 342 35.60 -8.14 -1.87
N GLY A 343 34.64 -7.65 -2.67
CA GLY A 343 33.93 -6.42 -2.42
C GLY A 343 34.80 -5.19 -2.70
N SER A 344 34.18 -4.02 -2.74
CA SER A 344 34.90 -2.76 -2.96
C SER A 344 34.21 -1.58 -2.31
N LYS A 345 34.96 -0.49 -2.21
CA LYS A 345 34.48 0.76 -1.62
C LYS A 345 35.03 1.92 -2.42
N ASN A 346 34.14 2.69 -3.05
CA ASN A 346 34.49 3.80 -3.92
C ASN A 346 33.73 5.06 -3.55
N LYS A 347 34.38 6.22 -3.71
CA LYS A 347 33.77 7.53 -3.47
C LYS A 347 33.42 8.17 -4.80
N PHE A 348 32.21 8.68 -4.91
CA PHE A 348 31.71 9.48 -6.01
C PHE A 348 31.34 10.87 -5.51
N ARG A 349 31.34 11.86 -6.39
CA ARG A 349 30.86 13.20 -6.08
C ARG A 349 30.04 13.82 -7.20
N LEU A 350 29.17 14.72 -6.77
CA LEU A 350 28.51 15.73 -7.58
C LEU A 350 28.89 17.09 -7.01
N THR A 351 29.28 18.03 -7.86
CA THR A 351 29.49 19.43 -7.49
C THR A 351 28.54 20.34 -8.26
N PHE A 352 27.99 21.34 -7.59
CA PHE A 352 27.13 22.34 -8.20
C PHE A 352 27.18 23.65 -7.41
N ASP A 353 26.88 24.75 -8.08
CA ASP A 353 26.93 26.08 -7.47
C ASP A 353 25.54 26.64 -7.19
N ILE A 354 25.39 27.23 -6.00
CA ILE A 354 24.23 28.05 -5.63
C ILE A 354 24.67 29.51 -5.63
N PRO A 355 23.94 30.42 -6.32
CA PRO A 355 24.28 31.85 -6.31
C PRO A 355 24.38 32.41 -4.88
N PRO A 356 25.33 33.33 -4.61
CA PRO A 356 25.49 33.93 -3.29
C PRO A 356 24.20 34.55 -2.75
N GLY A 357 23.91 34.34 -1.46
CA GLY A 357 22.70 34.82 -0.79
C GLY A 357 21.41 34.08 -1.15
N LYS A 358 21.49 32.99 -1.94
CA LYS A 358 20.30 32.22 -2.36
C LYS A 358 20.17 30.85 -1.69
N ALA A 359 21.15 30.36 -0.95
CA ALA A 359 21.06 29.04 -0.31
C ALA A 359 19.88 28.93 0.67
N SER A 360 19.61 29.99 1.45
CA SER A 360 18.45 30.06 2.35
C SER A 360 17.11 30.24 1.61
N SER A 361 17.15 30.55 0.32
CA SER A 361 15.98 30.76 -0.54
C SER A 361 15.69 29.57 -1.44
N VAL A 362 16.46 28.48 -1.33
CA VAL A 362 16.16 27.22 -2.03
C VAL A 362 14.85 26.67 -1.46
N GLY A 363 13.83 26.61 -2.30
CA GLY A 363 12.51 26.11 -1.90
C GLY A 363 12.48 24.60 -1.75
N ARG A 364 13.31 23.89 -2.54
CA ARG A 364 13.33 22.43 -2.60
C ARG A 364 14.71 21.91 -3.02
N ALA A 365 15.19 20.89 -2.33
CA ALA A 365 16.44 20.18 -2.65
C ALA A 365 16.31 18.69 -2.33
N GLU A 366 15.92 17.92 -3.34
CA GLU A 366 15.60 16.50 -3.23
C GLU A 366 16.61 15.66 -4.02
N LEU A 367 17.23 14.70 -3.33
CA LEU A 367 18.09 13.69 -3.93
C LEU A 367 17.35 12.36 -3.99
N PHE A 368 17.10 11.90 -5.21
CA PHE A 368 16.68 10.54 -5.51
C PHE A 368 17.94 9.69 -5.64
N VAL A 369 18.05 8.56 -4.94
CA VAL A 369 19.24 7.72 -4.99
C VAL A 369 18.91 6.22 -4.88
N ARG A 370 19.71 5.41 -5.56
CA ARG A 370 19.87 3.97 -5.33
C ARG A 370 21.33 3.59 -5.47
N SER A 371 21.70 2.48 -4.85
CA SER A 371 22.98 1.82 -5.10
C SER A 371 22.84 0.32 -5.00
N ASP A 372 23.83 -0.37 -5.54
CA ASP A 372 24.07 -1.79 -5.33
C ASP A 372 25.51 -1.97 -4.81
N ASP A 373 25.75 -2.32 -3.55
CA ASP A 373 24.78 -2.67 -2.51
C ASP A 373 24.33 -1.45 -1.68
N THR A 374 25.30 -0.71 -1.14
CA THR A 374 25.06 0.31 -0.11
C THR A 374 25.81 1.60 -0.38
N CYS A 375 25.21 2.73 -0.04
CA CYS A 375 25.74 4.07 -0.21
C CYS A 375 25.59 4.90 1.07
N HIS A 376 26.66 5.59 1.46
CA HIS A 376 26.64 6.64 2.46
C HIS A 376 26.75 8.01 1.80
N ILE A 377 25.95 8.97 2.26
CA ILE A 377 25.88 10.30 1.63
C ILE A 377 26.39 11.36 2.59
N THR A 378 27.25 12.24 2.08
CA THR A 378 27.75 13.42 2.77
C THR A 378 27.47 14.66 1.92
N VAL A 379 26.91 15.71 2.52
CA VAL A 379 26.66 16.99 1.84
C VAL A 379 27.44 18.08 2.57
N ASN A 380 28.35 18.76 1.88
CA ASN A 380 29.16 19.86 2.44
C ASN A 380 29.72 19.53 3.85
N ASP A 381 30.36 18.37 3.97
CA ASP A 381 30.98 17.87 5.22
C ASP A 381 30.00 17.33 6.28
N VAL A 382 28.69 17.34 6.03
CA VAL A 382 27.67 16.73 6.91
C VAL A 382 27.28 15.35 6.42
N SER A 383 27.68 14.31 7.16
CA SER A 383 27.30 12.93 6.89
C SER A 383 25.85 12.67 7.32
N ILE A 384 25.06 12.13 6.40
CA ILE A 384 23.69 11.69 6.66
C ILE A 384 23.77 10.27 7.22
N ARG A 385 23.37 10.10 8.49
CA ARG A 385 23.48 8.83 9.24
C ARG A 385 22.42 7.81 8.81
N GLN A 386 22.47 7.39 7.55
CA GLN A 386 21.63 6.36 6.97
C GLN A 386 22.36 5.73 5.77
N GLU A 387 22.17 4.42 5.62
CA GLU A 387 22.62 3.63 4.48
C GLU A 387 21.51 3.59 3.42
N TYR A 388 21.88 3.76 2.15
CA TYR A 388 20.97 3.74 1.01
C TYR A 388 21.38 2.63 0.06
N GLY A 389 20.46 1.79 -0.39
CA GLY A 389 20.73 0.66 -1.29
C GLY A 389 19.54 0.40 -2.22
N GLY A 390 19.22 -0.86 -2.45
CA GLY A 390 17.96 -1.27 -3.06
C GLY A 390 17.85 -0.90 -4.54
N ALA A 391 18.79 -1.41 -5.34
CA ALA A 391 18.79 -1.26 -6.78
C ALA A 391 17.51 -1.84 -7.42
N GLU A 392 16.94 -2.88 -6.82
CA GLU A 392 15.76 -3.62 -7.25
C GLU A 392 14.43 -3.06 -6.72
N TYR A 393 14.47 -2.08 -5.81
CA TYR A 393 13.26 -1.56 -5.18
C TYR A 393 12.41 -0.76 -6.19
N PRO A 394 11.07 -0.81 -6.12
CA PRO A 394 10.22 -0.09 -7.07
C PRO A 394 10.42 1.43 -7.01
N ASP A 395 10.65 1.98 -5.81
CA ASP A 395 10.82 3.42 -5.59
C ASP A 395 12.24 3.76 -5.08
N PRO A 396 12.87 4.85 -5.55
CA PRO A 396 14.19 5.28 -5.08
C PRO A 396 14.08 5.92 -3.70
N PHE A 397 15.20 5.97 -2.97
CA PHE A 397 15.25 6.76 -1.74
C PHE A 397 15.22 8.25 -2.08
N ILE A 398 14.38 9.01 -1.38
CA ILE A 398 14.25 10.46 -1.52
C ILE A 398 14.82 11.12 -0.27
N ILE A 399 15.80 12.00 -0.44
CA ILE A 399 16.51 12.67 0.65
C ILE A 399 16.37 14.18 0.49
N ASP A 400 15.72 14.80 1.47
CA ASP A 400 15.72 16.26 1.64
C ASP A 400 17.05 16.69 2.28
N PHE A 401 17.82 17.52 1.58
CA PHE A 401 19.09 18.03 2.10
C PHE A 401 19.27 19.56 1.97
N ASP A 402 18.16 20.27 1.74
CA ASP A 402 18.04 21.74 1.76
C ASP A 402 18.84 22.41 2.88
N LYS A 403 18.72 21.90 4.11
CA LYS A 403 19.41 22.43 5.31
C LYS A 403 20.93 22.30 5.31
N TYR A 404 21.51 21.51 4.41
CA TYR A 404 22.95 21.31 4.31
C TYR A 404 23.56 22.11 3.15
N LEU A 405 22.74 22.81 2.38
CA LEU A 405 23.19 23.67 1.30
C LEU A 405 23.84 24.94 1.86
N ARG A 406 24.83 25.44 1.12
CA ARG A 406 25.51 26.71 1.38
C ARG A 406 25.60 27.54 0.11
N ASP A 407 25.84 28.82 0.28
CA ASP A 407 26.13 29.70 -0.84
C ASP A 407 27.44 29.27 -1.53
N GLY A 408 27.49 29.41 -2.86
CA GLY A 408 28.63 28.98 -3.68
C GLY A 408 28.64 27.48 -3.94
N THR A 409 29.83 26.88 -3.93
CA THR A 409 30.01 25.49 -4.33
C THR A 409 29.54 24.51 -3.25
N ASN A 410 28.64 23.64 -3.68
CA ASN A 410 28.10 22.54 -2.91
C ASN A 410 28.65 21.22 -3.46
N THR A 411 29.02 20.31 -2.55
CA THR A 411 29.52 18.98 -2.89
C THR A 411 28.67 17.93 -2.20
N VAL A 412 28.12 17.02 -2.99
CA VAL A 412 27.50 15.78 -2.51
C VAL A 412 28.49 14.65 -2.77
N THR A 413 28.90 13.95 -1.73
CA THR A 413 29.78 12.78 -1.82
C THR A 413 28.99 11.52 -1.50
N PHE A 414 29.10 10.54 -2.38
CA PHE A 414 28.51 9.21 -2.26
C PHE A 414 29.63 8.21 -2.03
N GLU A 415 29.63 7.55 -0.88
CA GLU A 415 30.55 6.47 -0.60
C GLU A 415 29.81 5.15 -0.79
N VAL A 416 30.08 4.49 -1.92
CA VAL A 416 29.37 3.29 -2.35
C VAL A 416 30.21 2.07 -2.01
N ILE A 417 29.56 1.06 -1.45
CA ILE A 417 30.14 -0.17 -0.94
C ILE A 417 29.47 -1.33 -1.68
N ASN A 418 30.30 -2.13 -2.35
CA ASN A 418 29.92 -3.42 -2.90
C ASN A 418 30.35 -4.51 -1.91
N TYR A 419 29.43 -5.35 -1.48
CA TYR A 419 29.72 -6.44 -0.56
C TYR A 419 30.38 -7.62 -1.29
N ALA A 420 31.27 -8.30 -0.59
CA ALA A 420 32.01 -9.43 -1.13
C ALA A 420 31.09 -10.65 -1.36
N MET A 421 31.15 -11.26 -2.55
CA MET A 421 30.55 -12.56 -2.81
C MET A 421 31.62 -13.60 -3.18
N PRO A 422 32.26 -14.29 -2.22
CA PRO A 422 33.43 -15.13 -2.48
C PRO A 422 33.22 -16.31 -3.44
N ASN A 423 31.96 -16.75 -3.60
CA ASN A 423 31.60 -17.94 -4.37
C ASN A 423 31.21 -17.64 -5.84
N VAL A 424 31.26 -16.38 -6.28
CA VAL A 424 30.89 -16.02 -7.65
C VAL A 424 31.88 -16.55 -8.68
N THR A 425 31.34 -17.00 -9.81
CA THR A 425 32.11 -17.52 -10.94
C THR A 425 32.24 -16.51 -12.07
N SER A 426 31.29 -15.58 -12.16
CA SER A 426 31.27 -14.50 -13.15
C SER A 426 31.18 -13.14 -12.46
N PRO A 427 31.78 -12.07 -13.03
CA PRO A 427 31.67 -10.72 -12.46
C PRO A 427 30.21 -10.20 -12.43
N GLU A 428 29.42 -10.58 -13.43
CA GLU A 428 28.00 -10.23 -13.57
C GLU A 428 27.11 -10.76 -12.43
N ASP A 429 27.58 -11.75 -11.67
CA ASP A 429 26.84 -12.33 -10.53
C ASP A 429 26.79 -11.38 -9.32
N ASN A 430 27.66 -10.35 -9.28
CA ASN A 430 27.72 -9.35 -8.20
C ASN A 430 27.92 -7.94 -8.79
N PRO A 431 26.91 -7.40 -9.50
CA PRO A 431 27.00 -6.09 -10.12
C PRO A 431 27.01 -5.00 -9.04
N THR A 432 27.54 -3.82 -9.38
CA THR A 432 27.59 -2.69 -8.44
C THR A 432 27.48 -1.37 -9.16
N GLY A 433 26.82 -0.40 -8.53
CA GLY A 433 26.57 0.87 -9.17
C GLY A 433 25.89 1.88 -8.25
N LEU A 434 25.87 3.12 -8.74
CA LEU A 434 25.16 4.25 -8.15
C LEU A 434 24.27 4.87 -9.21
N ILE A 435 23.03 5.20 -8.85
CA ILE A 435 22.17 6.05 -9.67
C ILE A 435 21.56 7.13 -8.77
N TYR A 436 21.62 8.37 -9.23
CA TYR A 436 21.03 9.48 -8.49
C TYR A 436 20.43 10.55 -9.39
N ARG A 437 19.53 11.34 -8.82
CA ARG A 437 19.00 12.56 -9.43
C ARG A 437 18.75 13.60 -8.36
N LEU A 438 19.34 14.77 -8.50
CA LEU A 438 19.12 15.92 -7.64
C LEU A 438 18.18 16.90 -8.33
N HIS A 439 17.10 17.26 -7.65
CA HIS A 439 16.18 18.33 -8.01
C HIS A 439 16.39 19.52 -7.07
N LEU A 440 16.80 20.64 -7.64
CA LEU A 440 17.03 21.89 -6.92
C LEU A 440 16.10 22.97 -7.45
N GLU A 441 15.23 23.51 -6.60
CA GLU A 441 14.31 24.60 -6.95
C GLU A 441 14.75 25.89 -6.30
N MET A 442 15.00 26.91 -7.12
CA MET A 442 15.45 28.23 -6.69
C MET A 442 14.55 29.33 -7.26
N PRO A 443 14.32 30.44 -6.55
CA PRO A 443 13.63 31.60 -7.12
C PRO A 443 14.43 32.21 -8.27
N GLU A 444 13.75 32.45 -9.40
CA GLU A 444 14.26 33.25 -10.52
C GLU A 444 14.65 34.64 -10.00
N SER A 445 15.79 35.13 -10.49
CA SER A 445 16.30 36.48 -10.22
C SER A 445 15.45 37.55 -10.88
#